data_AF-A0A7X3V3C1-F1
#
_entry.id   AF-A0A7X3V3C1-F1
#
_cell.length_a   1.000
_cell.length_b   1.000
_cell.length_c   1.000
_cell.angle_alpha   90.00
_cell.angle_beta   90.00
_cell.angle_gamma   90.00
#
_symmetry.space_group_name_H-M   'P 1'
#
loop_
_entity.id
_entity.type
_entity.pdbx_description
1 polymer ?
#
loop_
_entity_poly.entity_id
_entity_poly.type
_entity_poly.pdbx_seq_one_letter_code
_entity_poly.pdbx_strand_id
1 'polypeptide(L)' 'MTREEPFSTTFKLDKETKNTVRYAEETEGQRPVVGMLYVQKGELPEPHPKRIRVTIETLE' A
#
# COMPACT_ATOMS: atom_id res chain seq x y z
N MET A 1 20.02 13.99 4.59
CA MET A 1 18.74 14.59 5.05
C MET A 1 17.86 13.46 5.51
N THR A 2 17.79 13.22 6.81
CA THR A 2 16.83 12.28 7.40
C THR A 2 15.46 12.96 7.33
N ARG A 3 14.48 12.30 6.69
CA ARG A 3 13.09 12.79 6.75
C ARG A 3 12.58 12.51 8.15
N GLU A 4 12.18 13.56 8.86
CA GLU A 4 11.60 13.45 10.21
C GLU A 4 10.14 12.99 10.18
N GLU A 5 9.45 13.16 9.04
CA GLU A 5 8.06 12.71 8.87
C GLU A 5 7.97 11.32 8.23
N PRO A 6 7.06 10.45 8.71
CA PRO A 6 6.78 9.15 8.08
C PRO A 6 6.34 9.33 6.62
N PHE A 7 6.85 8.47 5.74
CA PHE A 7 6.39 8.45 4.36
C PHE A 7 4.99 7.83 4.30
N SER A 8 4.01 8.57 3.78
CA SER A 8 2.64 8.08 3.59
C SER A 8 2.22 8.22 2.14
N THR A 9 1.68 7.15 1.55
CA THR A 9 1.14 7.15 0.19
C THR A 9 -0.13 6.30 0.07
N THR A 10 -0.86 6.47 -1.04
CA THR A 10 -2.09 5.75 -1.32
C THR A 10 -1.83 4.66 -2.34
N PHE A 11 -2.49 3.52 -2.17
CA PHE A 11 -2.47 2.43 -3.12
C PHE A 11 -3.88 2.09 -3.55
N LYS A 12 -4.03 1.65 -4.80
CA LYS A 12 -5.28 1.22 -5.40
C LYS A 12 -5.30 -0.29 -5.58
N LEU A 13 -6.46 -0.90 -5.32
CA LEU A 13 -6.67 -2.33 -5.57
C LEU A 13 -6.40 -2.60 -7.05
N ASP A 14 -5.46 -3.50 -7.29
CA ASP A 14 -5.07 -3.93 -8.63
C ASP A 14 -5.65 -5.31 -8.94
N LYS A 15 -5.42 -6.30 -8.06
CA LYS A 15 -5.89 -7.67 -8.28
C LYS A 15 -6.11 -8.42 -6.98
N GLU A 16 -7.20 -9.17 -6.90
CA GLU A 16 -7.39 -10.19 -5.87
C GLU A 16 -6.82 -11.54 -6.32
N THR A 17 -6.20 -12.27 -5.38
CA THR A 17 -5.73 -13.63 -5.56
C THR A 17 -6.42 -14.57 -4.57
N LYS A 18 -5.96 -15.84 -4.50
CA LYS A 18 -6.51 -16.83 -3.56
C LYS A 18 -6.46 -16.33 -2.10
N ASN A 19 -5.30 -15.85 -1.66
CA ASN A 19 -5.06 -15.51 -0.25
C ASN A 19 -4.71 -14.04 -0.02
N THR A 20 -4.43 -13.27 -1.08
CA THR A 20 -3.99 -11.88 -0.95
C THR A 20 -4.78 -10.94 -1.84
N VAL A 21 -4.80 -9.67 -1.45
CA VAL A 21 -5.19 -8.54 -2.30
C VAL A 21 -3.91 -7.79 -2.67
N ARG A 22 -3.68 -7.62 -3.98
CA ARG A 22 -2.58 -6.83 -4.51
C ARG A 22 -3.02 -5.39 -4.75
N TYR A 23 -2.22 -4.46 -4.24
CA TYR A 23 -2.41 -3.03 -4.36
C TYR A 23 -1.23 -2.41 -5.11
N ALA A 24 -1.51 -1.49 -6.03
CA ALA A 24 -0.51 -0.71 -6.76
C ALA A 24 -0.46 0.72 -6.21
N GLU A 25 0.75 1.21 -5.94
CA GLU A 25 0.97 2.60 -5.49
C GLU A 25 0.44 3.61 -6.51
N GLU A 26 -0.27 4.64 -6.06
CA GLU A 26 -0.72 5.74 -6.90
C GLU A 26 0.40 6.77 -7.02
N THR A 27 1.06 6.85 -8.18
CA THR A 27 2.31 7.62 -8.32
C THR A 27 2.21 8.91 -9.12
N GLU A 28 1.02 9.30 -9.62
CA GLU A 28 0.81 10.53 -10.40
C GLU A 28 1.88 10.77 -11.51
N GLY A 29 2.36 9.70 -12.15
CA GLY A 29 3.39 9.77 -13.21
C GLY A 29 4.85 9.74 -12.72
N GLN A 30 5.07 9.63 -11.41
CA GLN A 30 6.39 9.40 -10.80
C GLN A 30 6.70 7.91 -10.65
N ARG A 31 7.95 7.59 -10.31
CA ARG A 31 8.36 6.23 -9.95
C ARG A 31 7.79 5.88 -8.57
N PRO A 32 7.22 4.68 -8.38
CA PRO A 32 6.74 4.24 -7.06
C PRO A 32 7.88 4.18 -6.05
N VAL A 33 7.58 4.57 -4.81
CA VAL A 33 8.51 4.50 -3.68
C VAL A 33 8.57 3.08 -3.12
N VAL A 34 7.43 2.39 -3.05
CA VAL A 34 7.28 1.02 -2.53
C VAL A 34 6.96 0.04 -3.66
N GLY A 35 6.07 0.42 -4.58
CA GLY A 35 5.65 -0.42 -5.71
C GLY A 35 4.38 -1.22 -5.45
N MET A 36 4.46 -2.55 -5.56
CA MET A 36 3.31 -3.44 -5.36
C MET A 36 3.26 -3.92 -3.92
N LEU A 37 2.09 -3.80 -3.29
CA LEU A 37 1.84 -4.31 -1.95
C LEU A 37 0.88 -5.50 -1.99
N TYR A 38 1.22 -6.58 -1.30
CA TYR A 38 0.38 -7.76 -1.15
C TYR A 38 -0.09 -7.83 0.30
N VAL A 39 -1.40 -7.73 0.53
CA VAL A 39 -2.00 -7.82 1.86
C VAL A 39 -2.78 -9.12 1.96
N GLN A 40 -2.61 -9.87 3.06
CA GLN A 40 -3.38 -11.08 3.31
C GLN A 40 -4.86 -10.76 3.48
N LYS A 41 -5.74 -11.52 2.83
CA LYS A 41 -7.19 -11.27 2.87
C LYS A 41 -7.77 -11.27 4.29
N GLY A 42 -7.25 -12.13 5.16
CA GLY A 42 -7.70 -12.23 6.56
C GLY A 42 -7.46 -10.97 7.40
N GLU A 43 -6.58 -10.06 6.95
CA GLU A 43 -6.27 -8.80 7.63
C GLU A 43 -7.08 -7.62 7.07
N LEU A 44 -7.95 -7.86 6.09
CA LEU A 44 -8.74 -6.82 5.43
C LEU A 44 -10.25 -7.07 5.63
N PRO A 45 -11.06 -6.01 5.75
CA PRO A 45 -12.50 -6.15 5.74
C PRO A 45 -13.01 -6.64 4.37
N GLU A 46 -14.20 -7.22 4.37
CA GLU A 46 -14.96 -7.55 3.17
C GLU A 46 -16.14 -6.57 2.98
N PRO A 47 -16.40 -6.04 1.77
CA PRO A 47 -15.59 -6.21 0.56
C PRO A 47 -14.22 -5.53 0.70
N HIS A 48 -13.19 -6.12 0.07
CA HIS A 48 -11.84 -5.59 0.17
C HIS A 48 -11.75 -4.14 -0.32
N PRO A 49 -11.04 -3.26 0.41
CA PRO A 49 -11.04 -1.84 0.12
C PRO A 49 -10.39 -1.55 -1.23
N LYS A 50 -11.01 -0.68 -2.03
CA LYS A 50 -10.49 -0.29 -3.35
C LYS A 50 -9.26 0.61 -3.28
N ARG A 51 -9.07 1.30 -2.15
CA ARG A 51 -7.91 2.16 -1.87
C ARG A 51 -7.49 1.96 -0.42
N ILE A 52 -6.19 1.92 -0.19
CA ILE A 52 -5.59 1.85 1.13
C ILE A 52 -4.53 2.93 1.28
N ARG A 53 -4.29 3.36 2.52
CA ARG A 53 -3.16 4.23 2.86
C ARG A 53 -2.11 3.37 3.56
N VAL A 54 -0.85 3.55 3.16
CA VAL A 54 0.29 2.87 3.77
C VAL A 54 1.25 3.94 4.26
N THR A 55 1.67 3.79 5.52
CA THR A 55 2.67 4.64 6.15
C THR A 55 3.90 3.79 6.46
N ILE A 56 5.08 4.28 6.09
CA ILE A 56 6.38 3.71 6.45
C ILE A 56 7.01 4.63 7.47
N GLU A 57 7.23 4.09 8.66
CA GLU A 57 7.89 4.75 9.78
C GLU A 57 9.18 4.01 10.14
N THR A 58 10.15 4.77 10.65
CA THR A 58 11.38 4.18 11.22
C THR A 58 11.10 3.71 12.63
N LEU A 59 11.44 2.47 12.92
CA LEU A 59 11.52 1.95 14.28
C LEU A 59 12.99 2.05 14.74
N GLU A 60 13.21 2.48 15.98
CA GLU A 60 14.55 2.59 16.61
C GLU A 60 15.27 1.25 16.74
#